data_AF-A0A9D9R0A2-F1
#
_entry.id   AF-A0A9D9R0A2-F1
#
_cell.length_a   1.000
_cell.length_b   1.000
_cell.length_c   1.000
_cell.angle_alpha   90.00
_cell.angle_beta   90.00
_cell.angle_gamma   90.00
#
_symmetry.space_group_name_H-M   'P 1'
#
loop_
_entity.id
_entity.type
_entity.pdbx_description
1 polymer ?
#
loop_
_entity_poly.entity_id
_entity_poly.type
_entity_poly.pdbx_seq_one_letter_code
_entity_poly.pdbx_strand_id
1 'polypeptide(L)'
;MIRCLVLTLCLSLLVTSSFPLLASQHKPAIQYQEISLIKHAVEDFIYRNTATLSAQVIANVDKIDKHLSLPECPELELFVPTGGRLWGKTSVGVRCNSPSATWTIYVQAEVNVMANVLQVARPVATGQTLTYEDITLQNANLTQMPDGLFTDTTQVIGKVATTNLTVGQPLRPQMLRAPYVVLRGQKVNLVVQGRGFSISSEGQALADASEGQVVQVRNKSGRITSGIARMNSIVEIQP
;
A
#
# COMPACT_ATOMS: atom_id res chain seq x y z
N MET A 1 54.68 -72.19 58.49
CA MET A 1 56.07 -72.54 58.06
C MET A 1 56.43 -71.58 56.94
N ILE A 2 57.33 -70.61 57.20
CA ILE A 2 58.68 -70.52 56.58
C ILE A 2 58.58 -69.92 55.16
N ARG A 3 59.21 -68.80 54.76
CA ARG A 3 60.26 -67.92 55.31
C ARG A 3 60.44 -66.71 54.35
N CYS A 4 61.04 -65.65 54.88
CA CYS A 4 62.05 -64.76 54.27
C CYS A 4 61.67 -63.82 53.10
N LEU A 5 61.76 -62.49 53.28
CA LEU A 5 62.98 -61.62 53.17
C LEU A 5 63.18 -61.21 51.69
N VAL A 6 63.05 -59.95 51.27
CA VAL A 6 64.08 -58.87 51.24
C VAL A 6 63.32 -57.65 50.66
N LEU A 7 63.08 -56.54 51.35
CA LEU A 7 63.94 -55.40 51.72
C LEU A 7 64.90 -54.91 50.62
N THR A 8 64.39 -54.10 49.68
CA THR A 8 65.25 -53.21 48.88
C THR A 8 64.69 -51.80 48.86
N LEU A 9 65.39 -50.97 49.63
CA LEU A 9 65.38 -49.52 49.69
C LEU A 9 65.75 -48.96 48.31
N CYS A 10 64.89 -48.16 47.68
CA CYS A 10 65.30 -47.33 46.55
C CYS A 10 64.79 -45.90 46.72
N LEU A 11 65.77 -45.04 46.93
CA LEU A 11 65.73 -43.64 47.30
C LEU A 11 65.46 -42.77 46.05
N SER A 12 64.59 -41.76 46.21
CA SER A 12 64.53 -40.47 45.49
C SER A 12 64.42 -40.44 43.95
N LEU A 13 63.33 -39.85 43.44
CA LEU A 13 63.34 -38.54 42.77
C LEU A 13 61.88 -38.08 42.50
N LEU A 14 61.38 -37.13 43.29
CA LEU A 14 60.14 -36.40 42.97
C LEU A 14 60.44 -35.40 41.86
N VAL A 15 60.20 -35.80 40.61
CA VAL A 15 60.20 -34.86 39.48
C VAL A 15 58.86 -34.12 39.50
N THR A 16 58.84 -32.93 40.10
CA THR A 16 57.73 -31.98 39.94
C THR A 16 57.76 -31.46 38.50
N SER A 17 57.06 -32.14 37.59
CA SER A 17 56.85 -31.65 36.24
C SER A 17 55.93 -30.43 36.30
N SER A 18 56.52 -29.24 36.33
CA SER A 18 55.80 -28.00 36.03
C SER A 18 55.34 -28.07 34.58
N PHE A 19 54.10 -28.53 34.36
CA PHE A 19 53.44 -28.44 33.06
C PHE A 19 53.15 -26.96 32.80
N PRO A 20 53.77 -26.32 31.78
CA PRO A 20 53.34 -25.00 31.37
C PRO A 20 51.92 -25.13 30.81
N LEU A 21 50.97 -24.49 31.48
CA LEU A 21 49.60 -24.35 30.99
C LEU A 21 49.69 -23.48 29.73
N LEU A 22 49.72 -24.11 28.54
CA LEU A 22 49.55 -23.38 27.29
C LEU A 22 48.12 -22.81 27.29
N ALA A 23 48.00 -21.52 27.60
CA ALA A 23 46.80 -20.76 27.31
C ALA A 23 46.61 -20.74 25.79
N SER A 24 45.69 -21.56 25.29
CA SER A 24 45.26 -21.52 23.91
C SER A 24 44.63 -20.15 23.64
N GLN A 25 45.30 -19.33 22.83
CA GLN A 25 44.70 -18.11 22.31
C GLN A 25 43.57 -18.51 21.35
N HIS A 26 42.33 -18.47 21.85
CA HIS A 26 41.14 -18.58 21.00
C HIS A 26 41.06 -17.32 20.14
N LYS A 27 41.57 -17.40 18.91
CA LYS A 27 41.37 -16.34 17.91
C LYS A 27 39.87 -16.36 17.56
N PRO A 28 39.10 -15.30 17.84
CA PRO A 28 37.67 -15.31 17.56
C PRO A 28 37.47 -15.52 16.07
N ALA A 29 36.75 -16.59 15.71
CA ALA A 29 36.34 -16.81 14.34
C ALA A 29 35.37 -15.69 13.95
N ILE A 30 35.66 -14.99 12.86
CA ILE A 30 34.72 -14.03 12.29
C ILE A 30 33.55 -14.85 11.76
N GLN A 31 32.40 -14.76 12.43
CA GLN A 31 31.16 -15.34 11.93
C GLN A 31 30.57 -14.38 10.89
N TYR A 32 30.19 -14.94 9.75
CA TYR A 32 29.62 -14.19 8.64
C TYR A 32 28.11 -14.35 8.63
N GLN A 33 27.40 -13.27 8.32
CA GLN A 33 25.95 -13.26 8.20
C GLN A 33 25.50 -14.18 7.06
N GLU A 34 24.56 -15.07 7.36
CA GLU A 34 23.95 -15.89 6.31
C GLU A 34 23.02 -15.03 5.45
N ILE A 35 23.29 -15.00 4.14
CA ILE A 35 22.52 -14.22 3.16
C ILE A 35 21.05 -14.67 3.11
N SER A 36 20.78 -15.95 3.31
CA SER A 36 19.40 -16.49 3.37
C SER A 36 18.59 -15.83 4.48
N LEU A 37 19.18 -15.59 5.66
CA LEU A 37 18.49 -14.95 6.78
C LEU A 37 18.13 -13.50 6.46
N ILE A 38 19.03 -12.77 5.77
CA ILE A 38 18.73 -11.42 5.30
C ILE A 38 17.55 -11.44 4.31
N LYS A 39 17.55 -12.38 3.36
CA LYS A 39 16.48 -12.50 2.36
C LYS A 39 15.11 -12.76 3.03
N HIS A 40 15.04 -13.71 3.97
CA HIS A 40 13.79 -13.98 4.71
C HIS A 40 13.35 -12.78 5.56
N ALA A 41 14.29 -12.11 6.24
CA ALA A 41 13.96 -10.92 7.03
C ALA A 41 13.38 -9.79 6.15
N VAL A 42 13.91 -9.60 4.94
CA VAL A 42 13.38 -8.65 3.95
C VAL A 42 11.98 -9.06 3.48
N GLU A 43 11.77 -10.34 3.15
CA GLU A 43 10.45 -10.85 2.76
C GLU A 43 9.40 -10.62 3.87
N ASP A 44 9.71 -11.01 5.10
CA ASP A 44 8.84 -10.82 6.27
C ASP A 44 8.55 -9.34 6.55
N PHE A 45 9.55 -8.47 6.34
CA PHE A 45 9.36 -7.03 6.48
C PHE A 45 8.39 -6.49 5.43
N ILE A 46 8.50 -6.92 4.17
CA ILE A 46 7.58 -6.52 3.09
C ILE A 46 6.15 -6.97 3.44
N TYR A 47 5.94 -8.25 3.80
CA TYR A 47 4.60 -8.76 4.10
C TYR A 47 3.96 -8.06 5.31
N ARG A 48 4.71 -7.85 6.40
CA ARG A 48 4.17 -7.16 7.59
C ARG A 48 3.77 -5.72 7.31
N ASN A 49 4.56 -4.99 6.53
CA ASN A 49 4.29 -3.58 6.22
C ASN A 49 3.27 -3.38 5.08
N THR A 50 2.90 -4.45 4.38
CA THR A 50 1.86 -4.42 3.33
C THR A 50 0.58 -5.15 3.72
N ALA A 51 0.52 -5.73 4.93
CA ALA A 51 -0.63 -6.49 5.42
C ALA A 51 -1.94 -5.68 5.54
N THR A 52 -1.86 -4.35 5.57
CA THR A 52 -3.04 -3.47 5.61
C THR A 52 -3.68 -3.27 4.23
N LEU A 53 -3.02 -3.69 3.16
CA LEU A 53 -3.59 -3.63 1.81
C LEU A 53 -4.65 -4.72 1.66
N SER A 54 -5.86 -4.34 1.26
CA SER A 54 -6.92 -5.27 0.85
C SER A 54 -6.64 -5.89 -0.54
N ALA A 55 -5.42 -6.42 -0.73
CA ALA A 55 -4.91 -6.93 -1.99
C ALA A 55 -3.94 -8.09 -1.73
N GLN A 56 -3.77 -8.97 -2.71
CA GLN A 56 -2.79 -10.04 -2.65
C GLN A 56 -1.40 -9.48 -2.98
N VAL A 57 -0.47 -9.59 -2.03
CA VAL A 57 0.92 -9.14 -2.20
C VAL A 57 1.78 -10.32 -2.62
N ILE A 58 2.58 -10.14 -3.67
CA ILE A 58 3.55 -11.11 -4.17
C ILE A 58 4.91 -10.42 -4.18
N ALA A 59 5.79 -10.79 -3.23
CA ALA A 59 7.12 -10.22 -3.12
C ALA A 59 8.18 -11.15 -3.73
N ASN A 60 9.03 -10.61 -4.60
CA ASN A 60 10.22 -11.27 -5.12
C ASN A 60 11.44 -10.47 -4.66
N VAL A 61 12.22 -11.03 -3.75
CA VAL A 61 13.48 -10.41 -3.31
C VAL A 61 14.61 -10.87 -4.23
N ASP A 62 15.35 -9.90 -4.78
CA ASP A 62 16.43 -10.16 -5.72
C ASP A 62 17.56 -10.96 -5.07
N LYS A 63 18.41 -11.55 -5.92
CA LYS A 63 19.61 -12.24 -5.47
C LYS A 63 20.55 -11.23 -4.84
N ILE A 64 20.84 -11.42 -3.56
CA ILE A 64 21.94 -10.74 -2.86
C ILE A 64 23.25 -11.38 -3.33
N ASP A 65 24.29 -10.56 -3.55
CA ASP A 65 25.60 -11.05 -3.99
C ASP A 65 26.15 -12.08 -2.99
N LYS A 66 26.43 -13.29 -3.47
CA LYS A 66 26.97 -14.40 -2.70
C LYS A 66 28.37 -14.14 -2.14
N HIS A 67 29.09 -13.18 -2.71
CA HIS A 67 30.43 -12.76 -2.26
C HIS A 67 30.38 -11.67 -1.18
N LEU A 68 29.19 -11.15 -0.88
CA LEU A 68 28.98 -10.16 0.16
C LEU A 68 29.30 -10.78 1.54
N SER A 69 30.45 -10.38 2.09
CA SER A 69 30.95 -10.88 3.37
C SER A 69 30.63 -9.87 4.46
N LEU A 70 29.51 -10.07 5.16
CA LEU A 70 29.08 -9.21 6.27
C LEU A 70 29.40 -9.89 7.59
N PRO A 71 29.95 -9.18 8.59
CA PRO A 71 30.01 -9.69 9.95
C PRO A 71 28.60 -10.01 10.46
N GLU A 72 28.46 -11.09 11.23
CA GLU A 72 27.19 -11.47 11.84
C GLU A 72 26.59 -10.31 12.65
N CYS A 73 25.28 -10.13 12.50
CA CYS A 73 24.52 -9.12 13.21
C CYS A 73 23.52 -9.76 14.18
N PRO A 74 23.61 -9.47 15.49
CA PRO A 74 22.65 -9.97 16.48
C PRO A 74 21.21 -9.49 16.23
N GLU A 75 21.05 -8.27 15.71
CA GLU A 75 19.75 -7.65 15.49
C GLU A 75 19.77 -6.85 14.17
N LEU A 76 19.05 -7.37 13.18
CA LEU A 76 18.87 -6.69 11.89
C LEU A 76 17.76 -5.65 12.00
N GLU A 77 18.08 -4.40 11.69
CA GLU A 77 17.11 -3.33 11.56
C GLU A 77 16.76 -3.13 10.09
N LEU A 78 15.48 -3.31 9.74
CA LEU A 78 14.98 -3.12 8.38
C LEU A 78 14.22 -1.80 8.25
N PHE A 79 14.45 -1.10 7.15
CA PHE A 79 13.82 0.18 6.89
C PHE A 79 13.55 0.40 5.40
N VAL A 80 12.62 1.30 5.10
CA VAL A 80 12.39 1.80 3.75
C VAL A 80 13.20 3.08 3.59
N PRO A 81 14.04 3.22 2.54
CA PRO A 81 14.74 4.47 2.25
C PRO A 81 13.76 5.65 2.15
N THR A 82 14.22 6.85 2.51
CA THR A 82 13.38 8.06 2.48
C THR A 82 12.77 8.26 1.09
N GLY A 83 11.45 8.44 1.02
CA GLY A 83 10.71 8.58 -0.25
C GLY A 83 10.46 7.26 -1.00
N GLY A 84 10.96 6.14 -0.49
CA GLY A 84 10.69 4.81 -1.00
C GLY A 84 9.29 4.31 -0.66
N ARG A 85 8.76 3.40 -1.48
CA ARG A 85 7.48 2.73 -1.25
C ARG A 85 7.68 1.23 -1.35
N LEU A 86 7.01 0.45 -0.51
CA LEU A 86 7.16 -1.02 -0.44
C LEU A 86 6.39 -1.79 -1.51
N TRP A 87 6.12 -1.17 -2.65
CA TRP A 87 5.41 -1.80 -3.75
C TRP A 87 6.05 -1.45 -5.10
N GLY A 88 5.83 -2.25 -6.14
CA GLY A 88 6.56 -2.15 -7.40
C GLY A 88 8.04 -2.51 -7.22
N LYS A 89 8.90 -1.88 -8.02
CA LYS A 89 10.36 -1.98 -7.85
C LYS A 89 10.79 -1.14 -6.64
N THR A 90 11.32 -1.81 -5.63
CA THR A 90 11.67 -1.18 -4.35
C THR A 90 12.99 -1.69 -3.82
N SER A 91 13.50 -0.99 -2.81
CA SER A 91 14.70 -1.36 -2.08
C SER A 91 14.41 -1.32 -0.59
N VAL A 92 14.80 -2.38 0.11
CA VAL A 92 14.72 -2.47 1.56
C VAL A 92 16.13 -2.32 2.12
N GLY A 93 16.31 -1.33 2.99
CA GLY A 93 17.54 -1.15 3.73
C GLY A 93 17.63 -2.14 4.87
N VAL A 94 18.78 -2.80 5.00
CA VAL A 94 19.10 -3.69 6.12
C VAL A 94 20.33 -3.12 6.81
N ARG A 95 20.17 -2.73 8.07
CA ARG A 95 21.20 -2.10 8.88
C ARG A 95 21.51 -2.97 10.09
N CYS A 96 22.81 -3.11 10.34
CA CYS A 96 23.32 -3.60 11.60
C CYS A 96 24.00 -2.44 12.33
N ASN A 97 23.58 -2.18 13.57
CA ASN A 97 24.21 -1.20 14.44
C ASN A 97 24.46 -1.81 15.82
N SER A 98 25.46 -2.70 15.89
CA SER A 98 25.83 -3.41 17.11
C SER A 98 27.30 -3.15 17.48
N PRO A 99 27.71 -3.33 18.74
CA PRO A 99 29.13 -3.23 19.12
C PRO A 99 30.06 -4.20 18.38
N SER A 100 29.52 -5.33 17.89
CA SER A 100 30.27 -6.35 17.16
C SER A 100 30.33 -6.12 15.65
N ALA A 101 29.38 -5.36 15.09
CA ALA A 101 29.27 -5.14 13.65
C ALA A 101 28.46 -3.86 13.33
N THR A 102 28.99 -3.04 12.41
CA THR A 102 28.29 -1.88 11.85
C THR A 102 28.35 -1.93 10.33
N TRP A 103 27.19 -2.11 9.69
CA TRP A 103 27.09 -2.14 8.24
C TRP A 103 25.66 -1.82 7.79
N THR A 104 25.50 -1.45 6.52
CA THR A 104 24.19 -1.23 5.92
C THR A 104 24.25 -1.68 4.47
N ILE A 105 23.24 -2.42 4.05
CA ILE A 105 23.07 -2.87 2.67
C ILE A 105 21.66 -2.54 2.19
N TYR A 106 21.50 -2.52 0.87
CA TYR A 106 20.22 -2.28 0.22
C TYR A 106 19.87 -3.48 -0.63
N VAL A 107 18.76 -4.13 -0.31
CA VAL A 107 18.29 -5.33 -1.00
C VAL A 107 17.15 -4.92 -1.93
N GLN A 108 17.35 -5.15 -3.23
CA GLN A 108 16.33 -4.88 -4.24
C GLN A 108 15.23 -5.94 -4.17
N ALA A 109 13.99 -5.52 -4.39
CA ALA A 109 12.84 -6.39 -4.44
C ALA A 109 11.79 -5.86 -5.43
N GLU A 110 11.06 -6.78 -6.04
CA GLU A 110 9.87 -6.48 -6.83
C GLU A 110 8.63 -6.98 -6.10
N VAL A 111 7.78 -6.06 -5.67
CA VAL A 111 6.58 -6.35 -4.90
C VAL A 111 5.37 -6.04 -5.76
N ASN A 112 4.69 -7.09 -6.22
CA ASN A 112 3.46 -6.97 -7.01
C ASN A 112 2.25 -6.97 -6.09
N VAL A 113 1.29 -6.09 -6.39
CA VAL A 113 0.06 -5.95 -5.60
C VAL A 113 -1.11 -6.28 -6.50
N MET A 114 -1.63 -7.49 -6.36
CA MET A 114 -2.71 -8.02 -7.17
C MET A 114 -4.05 -7.72 -6.50
N ALA A 115 -4.90 -6.95 -7.18
CA ALA A 115 -6.24 -6.64 -6.71
C ALA A 115 -7.25 -6.74 -7.84
N ASN A 116 -8.52 -6.93 -7.48
CA ASN A 116 -9.60 -6.84 -8.44
C ASN A 116 -9.91 -5.36 -8.70
N VAL A 117 -9.78 -4.94 -9.95
CA VAL A 117 -10.12 -3.60 -10.41
C VAL A 117 -11.27 -3.67 -11.40
N LEU A 118 -12.06 -2.60 -11.46
CA LEU A 118 -13.12 -2.49 -12.44
C LEU A 118 -12.57 -2.08 -13.80
N GLN A 119 -12.99 -2.83 -14.81
CA GLN A 119 -12.71 -2.58 -16.21
C GLN A 119 -14.01 -2.56 -17.02
N VAL A 120 -13.93 -1.91 -18.17
CA VAL A 120 -15.03 -1.80 -19.12
C VAL A 120 -15.23 -3.16 -19.82
N ALA A 121 -16.39 -3.78 -19.65
CA ALA A 121 -16.74 -5.06 -20.27
C ALA A 121 -17.30 -4.88 -21.70
N ARG A 122 -17.97 -3.75 -21.96
CA ARG A 122 -18.55 -3.40 -23.27
C ARG A 122 -18.32 -1.93 -23.58
N PRO A 123 -18.26 -1.52 -24.85
CA PRO A 123 -18.11 -0.11 -25.20
C PRO A 123 -19.23 0.74 -24.60
N VAL A 124 -18.87 1.83 -23.92
CA VAL A 124 -19.82 2.79 -23.34
C VAL A 124 -19.59 4.15 -23.97
N ALA A 125 -20.64 4.73 -24.54
CA ALA A 125 -20.55 6.05 -25.17
C ALA A 125 -20.50 7.17 -24.12
N THR A 126 -19.88 8.30 -24.47
CA THR A 126 -19.98 9.52 -23.65
C THR A 126 -21.45 9.90 -23.41
N GLY A 127 -21.78 10.29 -22.18
CA GLY A 127 -23.15 10.60 -21.77
C GLY A 127 -24.01 9.39 -21.39
N GLN A 128 -23.55 8.17 -21.62
CA GLN A 128 -24.27 6.96 -21.21
C GLN A 128 -24.09 6.68 -19.71
N THR A 129 -25.15 6.16 -19.08
CA THR A 129 -25.12 5.72 -17.68
C THR A 129 -24.58 4.30 -17.59
N LEU A 130 -23.64 4.05 -16.69
CA LEU A 130 -23.04 2.74 -16.48
C LEU A 130 -24.00 1.81 -15.74
N THR A 131 -24.10 0.59 -16.27
CA THR A 131 -24.85 -0.53 -15.71
C THR A 131 -23.91 -1.68 -15.33
N TYR A 132 -24.41 -2.68 -14.60
CA TYR A 132 -23.62 -3.86 -14.21
C TYR A 132 -23.07 -4.63 -15.40
N GLU A 133 -23.76 -4.50 -16.52
CA GLU A 133 -23.49 -5.13 -17.79
C GLU A 133 -22.29 -4.52 -18.54
N ASP A 134 -21.93 -3.28 -18.19
CA ASP A 134 -20.86 -2.51 -18.83
C ASP A 134 -19.50 -2.69 -18.14
N ILE A 135 -19.48 -3.33 -16.97
CA ILE A 135 -18.30 -3.42 -16.11
C ILE A 135 -18.01 -4.86 -15.72
N THR A 136 -16.74 -5.15 -15.47
CA THR A 136 -16.30 -6.43 -14.94
C THR A 136 -15.14 -6.22 -13.97
N LEU A 137 -14.98 -7.14 -13.03
CA LEU A 137 -13.81 -7.19 -12.16
C LEU A 137 -12.71 -7.98 -12.87
N GLN A 138 -11.53 -7.39 -12.95
CA GLN A 138 -10.35 -8.03 -13.48
C GLN A 138 -9.27 -8.02 -12.41
N ASN A 139 -8.66 -9.18 -12.17
CA ASN A 139 -7.48 -9.25 -11.31
C ASN A 139 -6.29 -8.64 -12.06
N ALA A 140 -5.66 -7.63 -11.45
CA ALA A 140 -4.57 -6.90 -12.07
C ALA A 140 -3.53 -6.41 -11.06
N ASN A 141 -2.33 -6.17 -11.56
CA ASN A 141 -1.22 -5.66 -10.78
C ASN A 141 -1.31 -4.13 -10.66
N LEU A 142 -1.67 -3.65 -9.47
CA LEU A 142 -1.84 -2.23 -9.19
C LEU A 142 -0.55 -1.43 -9.35
N THR A 143 0.62 -2.06 -9.23
CA THR A 143 1.92 -1.37 -9.34
C THR A 143 2.24 -0.92 -10.76
N GLN A 144 1.56 -1.47 -11.75
CA GLN A 144 1.68 -1.11 -13.17
C GLN A 144 0.50 -0.24 -13.63
N MET A 145 -0.38 0.14 -12.71
CA MET A 145 -1.61 0.86 -13.01
C MET A 145 -1.58 2.30 -12.50
N PRO A 146 -2.36 3.21 -13.12
CA PRO A 146 -2.59 4.54 -12.57
C PRO A 146 -3.27 4.46 -11.20
N ASP A 147 -2.98 5.42 -10.33
CA ASP A 147 -3.64 5.51 -9.03
C ASP A 147 -5.14 5.84 -9.13
N GLY A 148 -5.88 5.49 -8.08
CA GLY A 148 -7.28 5.87 -7.91
C GLY A 148 -8.28 5.05 -8.72
N LEU A 149 -7.91 3.84 -9.15
CA LEU A 149 -8.85 2.92 -9.81
C LEU A 149 -10.01 2.52 -8.90
N PHE A 150 -11.16 2.28 -9.51
CA PHE A 150 -12.30 1.72 -8.79
C PHE A 150 -12.12 0.22 -8.56
N THR A 151 -12.38 -0.22 -7.32
CA THR A 151 -12.35 -1.63 -6.91
C THR A 151 -13.74 -2.14 -6.49
N ASP A 152 -14.72 -1.25 -6.34
CA ASP A 152 -16.08 -1.57 -5.93
C ASP A 152 -17.09 -1.07 -6.97
N THR A 153 -17.96 -1.98 -7.44
CA THR A 153 -19.02 -1.71 -8.39
C THR A 153 -19.98 -0.61 -7.92
N THR A 154 -20.26 -0.52 -6.62
CA THR A 154 -21.22 0.45 -6.07
C THR A 154 -20.77 1.90 -6.29
N GLN A 155 -19.47 2.12 -6.48
CA GLN A 155 -18.89 3.44 -6.74
C GLN A 155 -19.05 3.90 -8.19
N VAL A 156 -19.49 3.02 -9.09
CA VAL A 156 -19.48 3.21 -10.54
C VAL A 156 -20.87 3.12 -11.15
N ILE A 157 -21.69 2.18 -10.69
CA ILE A 157 -23.04 1.97 -11.21
C ILE A 157 -23.90 3.23 -11.02
N GLY A 158 -24.65 3.58 -12.07
CA GLY A 158 -25.48 4.80 -12.09
C GLY A 158 -24.71 6.10 -12.37
N LYS A 159 -23.38 6.06 -12.45
CA LYS A 159 -22.58 7.19 -12.94
C LYS A 159 -22.66 7.28 -14.46
N VAL A 160 -22.38 8.48 -14.97
CA VAL A 160 -22.41 8.80 -16.40
C VAL A 160 -20.98 8.92 -16.93
N ALA A 161 -20.70 8.28 -18.05
CA ALA A 161 -19.42 8.39 -18.74
C ALA A 161 -19.20 9.81 -19.26
N THR A 162 -18.04 10.41 -18.96
CA THR A 162 -17.65 11.74 -19.48
C THR A 162 -16.92 11.63 -20.82
N THR A 163 -16.36 10.46 -21.12
CA THR A 163 -15.65 10.13 -22.36
C THR A 163 -16.16 8.80 -22.92
N ASN A 164 -15.81 8.48 -24.17
CA ASN A 164 -16.03 7.13 -24.70
C ASN A 164 -15.12 6.14 -23.97
N LEU A 165 -15.68 5.00 -23.57
CA LEU A 165 -14.99 3.94 -22.85
C LEU A 165 -14.88 2.70 -23.73
N THR A 166 -13.67 2.15 -23.85
CA THR A 166 -13.40 0.96 -24.66
C THR A 166 -13.23 -0.28 -23.80
N VAL A 167 -13.55 -1.45 -24.34
CA VAL A 167 -13.43 -2.74 -23.65
C VAL A 167 -12.01 -2.95 -23.12
N GLY A 168 -11.90 -3.50 -21.90
CA GLY A 168 -10.64 -3.77 -21.20
C GLY A 168 -9.99 -2.55 -20.55
N GLN A 169 -10.55 -1.34 -20.74
CA GLN A 169 -10.02 -0.13 -20.13
C GLN A 169 -10.32 -0.11 -18.62
N PRO A 170 -9.32 0.11 -17.74
CA PRO A 170 -9.55 0.31 -16.31
C PRO A 170 -10.34 1.59 -16.04
N LEU A 171 -11.34 1.52 -15.18
CA LEU A 171 -12.19 2.65 -14.82
C LEU A 171 -11.50 3.57 -13.81
N ARG A 172 -11.48 4.86 -14.13
CA ARG A 172 -10.92 5.91 -13.27
C ARG A 172 -11.97 6.97 -12.94
N PRO A 173 -11.87 7.65 -11.79
CA PRO A 173 -12.83 8.67 -11.34
C PRO A 173 -13.07 9.79 -12.35
N GLN A 174 -12.04 10.23 -13.06
CA GLN A 174 -12.13 11.34 -14.03
C GLN A 174 -13.00 11.00 -15.26
N MET A 175 -13.18 9.70 -15.54
CA MET A 175 -13.94 9.20 -16.68
C MET A 175 -15.44 9.13 -16.39
N LEU A 176 -15.84 9.35 -15.14
CA LEU A 176 -17.21 9.22 -14.66
C LEU A 176 -17.63 10.47 -13.90
N ARG A 177 -18.89 10.85 -14.05
CA ARG A 177 -19.53 11.88 -13.23
C ARG A 177 -20.82 11.36 -12.62
N ALA A 178 -21.28 12.00 -11.56
CA ALA A 178 -22.64 11.78 -11.08
C ALA A 178 -23.66 12.18 -12.18
N PRO A 179 -24.84 11.54 -12.21
CA PRO A 179 -25.92 11.95 -13.11
C PRO A 179 -26.39 13.36 -12.72
N TYR A 180 -26.90 14.10 -13.71
CA TYR A 180 -27.49 15.40 -13.45
C TYR A 180 -28.87 15.22 -12.83
N VAL A 181 -29.12 15.93 -11.73
CA VAL A 181 -30.46 16.02 -11.10
C VAL A 181 -31.20 17.27 -11.54
N VAL A 182 -30.45 18.25 -12.07
CA VAL A 182 -30.96 19.48 -12.69
C VAL A 182 -30.23 19.68 -14.02
N LEU A 183 -30.99 19.93 -15.07
CA LEU A 183 -30.51 20.23 -16.42
C LEU A 183 -30.66 21.72 -16.74
N ARG A 184 -29.79 22.23 -17.59
CA ARG A 184 -29.90 23.58 -18.14
C ARG A 184 -31.25 23.77 -18.82
N GLY A 185 -31.92 24.86 -18.49
CA GLY A 185 -33.24 25.19 -19.02
C GLY A 185 -34.40 24.50 -18.30
N GLN A 186 -34.13 23.55 -17.41
CA GLN A 186 -35.16 22.88 -16.61
C GLN A 186 -35.81 23.87 -15.63
N LYS A 187 -37.14 23.75 -15.49
CA LYS A 187 -37.88 24.43 -14.43
C LYS A 187 -37.55 23.75 -13.10
N VAL A 188 -37.09 24.53 -12.13
CA VAL A 188 -36.69 24.07 -10.81
C VAL A 188 -37.45 24.82 -9.73
N ASN A 189 -37.61 24.19 -8.57
CA ASN A 189 -38.18 24.82 -7.38
C ASN A 189 -37.04 25.31 -6.48
N LEU A 190 -36.92 26.62 -6.33
CA LEU A 190 -36.01 27.27 -5.40
C LEU A 190 -36.60 27.20 -4.01
N VAL A 191 -35.91 26.53 -3.09
CA VAL A 191 -36.36 26.38 -1.70
C VAL A 191 -35.35 27.07 -0.78
N VAL A 192 -35.82 28.02 0.02
CA VAL A 192 -35.05 28.65 1.10
C VAL A 192 -35.64 28.16 2.41
N GLN A 193 -34.83 27.51 3.25
CA GLN A 193 -35.24 27.10 4.59
C GLN A 193 -34.51 27.92 5.65
N GLY A 194 -35.26 28.41 6.62
CA GLY A 194 -34.72 29.09 7.79
C GLY A 194 -35.43 28.63 9.07
N ARG A 195 -35.07 29.23 10.21
CA ARG A 195 -35.71 28.89 11.49
C ARG A 195 -37.18 29.32 11.48
N GLY A 196 -38.06 28.33 11.33
CA GLY A 196 -39.53 28.51 11.38
C GLY A 196 -40.19 28.95 10.07
N PHE A 197 -39.46 28.97 8.94
CA PHE A 197 -40.04 29.32 7.64
C PHE A 197 -39.41 28.51 6.49
N SER A 198 -40.20 28.28 5.44
CA SER A 198 -39.76 27.71 4.17
C SER A 198 -40.41 28.49 3.03
N ILE A 199 -39.60 29.08 2.15
CA ILE A 199 -40.07 29.83 0.99
C ILE A 199 -39.73 29.02 -0.26
N SER A 200 -40.73 28.74 -1.09
CA SER A 200 -40.56 28.08 -2.38
C SER A 200 -40.91 29.03 -3.53
N SER A 201 -40.11 29.04 -4.59
CA SER A 201 -40.41 29.81 -5.80
C SER A 201 -39.90 29.11 -7.05
N GLU A 202 -40.54 29.33 -8.19
CA GLU A 202 -40.11 28.74 -9.45
C GLU A 202 -38.96 29.52 -10.09
N GLY A 203 -38.03 28.79 -10.71
CA GLY A 203 -36.98 29.35 -11.54
C GLY A 203 -36.58 28.41 -12.66
N GLN A 204 -35.66 28.89 -13.51
CA GLN A 204 -35.07 28.12 -14.60
C GLN A 204 -33.56 27.96 -14.38
N ALA A 205 -33.07 26.73 -14.38
CA ALA A 205 -31.65 26.45 -14.22
C ALA A 205 -30.84 26.93 -15.43
N LEU A 206 -29.69 27.55 -15.17
CA LEU A 206 -28.80 28.10 -16.20
C LEU A 206 -27.67 27.14 -16.58
N ALA A 207 -27.44 26.08 -15.80
CA ALA A 207 -26.43 25.07 -16.04
C ALA A 207 -26.93 23.69 -15.58
N ASP A 208 -26.28 22.63 -16.07
CA ASP A 208 -26.46 21.29 -15.56
C ASP A 208 -25.78 21.15 -14.20
N ALA A 209 -26.39 20.40 -13.29
CA ALA A 209 -25.83 20.14 -11.97
C ALA A 209 -26.20 18.74 -11.48
N SER A 210 -25.20 18.07 -10.91
CA SER A 210 -25.39 16.85 -10.15
C SER A 210 -25.85 17.18 -8.73
N GLU A 211 -26.35 16.19 -8.01
CA GLU A 211 -26.76 16.40 -6.62
C GLU A 211 -25.62 16.96 -5.76
N GLY A 212 -25.93 17.95 -4.93
CA GLY A 212 -24.96 18.63 -4.08
C GLY A 212 -24.11 19.69 -4.79
N GLN A 213 -24.19 19.82 -6.11
CA GLN A 213 -23.46 20.87 -6.84
C GLN A 213 -24.21 22.20 -6.82
N VAL A 214 -23.47 23.30 -6.86
CA VAL A 214 -24.04 24.64 -6.97
C VAL A 214 -24.50 24.89 -8.40
N VAL A 215 -25.74 25.37 -8.55
CA VAL A 215 -26.34 25.75 -9.82
C VAL A 215 -26.91 27.16 -9.74
N GLN A 216 -26.77 27.92 -10.84
CA GLN A 216 -27.41 29.22 -10.98
C GLN A 216 -28.80 29.06 -11.58
N VAL A 217 -29.77 29.78 -11.02
CA VAL A 217 -31.17 29.74 -11.43
C VAL A 217 -31.66 31.16 -11.67
N ARG A 218 -32.37 31.36 -12.78
CA ARG A 218 -33.07 32.62 -13.08
C ARG A 218 -34.52 32.51 -12.64
N ASN A 219 -34.96 33.42 -11.77
CA ASN A 219 -36.36 33.48 -11.34
C ASN A 219 -37.26 34.19 -12.38
N LYS A 220 -38.58 34.23 -12.13
CA LYS A 220 -39.54 34.94 -12.99
C LYS A 220 -39.29 36.45 -13.11
N SER A 221 -38.65 37.07 -12.12
CA SER A 221 -38.30 38.49 -12.15
C SER A 221 -36.99 38.78 -12.90
N GLY A 222 -36.35 37.76 -13.48
CA GLY A 222 -35.06 37.88 -14.17
C GLY A 222 -33.82 37.89 -13.26
N ARG A 223 -33.99 37.85 -11.94
CA ARG A 223 -32.88 37.79 -10.97
C ARG A 223 -32.25 36.40 -11.00
N ILE A 224 -30.92 36.36 -10.96
CA ILE A 224 -30.13 35.13 -10.89
C ILE A 224 -29.78 34.85 -9.43
N THR A 225 -29.93 33.61 -9.00
CA THR A 225 -29.60 33.16 -7.64
C THR A 225 -28.90 31.81 -7.70
N SER A 226 -27.89 31.62 -6.85
CA SER A 226 -27.15 30.36 -6.74
C SER A 226 -27.70 29.53 -5.59
N GLY A 227 -27.78 28.22 -5.77
CA GLY A 227 -28.16 27.27 -4.73
C GLY A 227 -27.64 25.88 -5.03
N ILE A 228 -27.85 24.94 -4.11
CA ILE A 228 -27.40 23.55 -4.19
C ILE A 228 -28.48 22.71 -4.87
N ALA A 229 -28.13 22.01 -5.94
CA ALA A 229 -29.03 21.10 -6.64
C ALA A 229 -29.33 19.86 -5.78
N ARG A 230 -30.61 19.50 -5.69
CA ARG A 230 -31.14 18.31 -5.02
C ARG A 230 -31.94 17.49 -6.01
N MET A 231 -32.23 16.24 -5.68
CA MET A 231 -33.18 15.42 -6.42
C MET A 231 -34.54 16.12 -6.58
N ASN A 232 -35.34 15.66 -7.55
CA ASN A 232 -36.70 16.17 -7.83
C ASN A 232 -36.74 17.64 -8.29
N SER A 233 -35.71 18.12 -9.00
CA SER A 233 -35.64 19.49 -9.55
C SER A 233 -35.66 20.59 -8.47
N ILE A 234 -35.15 20.31 -7.28
CA ILE A 234 -35.09 21.27 -6.18
C ILE A 234 -33.71 21.94 -6.16
N VAL A 235 -33.69 23.26 -5.94
CA VAL A 235 -32.46 24.01 -5.70
C VAL A 235 -32.58 24.69 -4.34
N GLU A 236 -31.77 24.23 -3.39
CA GLU A 236 -31.76 24.71 -2.02
C GLU A 236 -30.85 25.94 -1.90
N ILE A 237 -31.39 27.05 -1.44
CA ILE A 237 -30.64 28.28 -1.22
C ILE A 237 -30.41 28.41 0.29
N GLN A 238 -29.15 28.38 0.69
CA GLN A 238 -28.79 28.66 2.08
C GLN A 238 -28.82 30.18 2.32
N PRO A 239 -29.54 30.66 3.36
CA PRO A 239 -29.60 32.07 3.72
C PRO A 239 -28.29 32.62 4.27
#